data_AF-A0A4R8I4F7-F1
#
_entry.id   AF-A0A4R8I4F7-F1
#
_cell.length_a   1.000
_cell.length_b   1.000
_cell.length_c   1.000
_cell.angle_alpha   90.00
_cell.angle_beta   90.00
_cell.angle_gamma   90.00
#
_symmetry.space_group_name_H-M   'P 1'
#
loop_
_entity.id
_entity.type
_entity.pdbx_description
1 polymer ?
#
loop_
_entity_poly.entity_id
_entity_poly.type
_entity_poly.pdbx_seq_one_letter_code
_entity_poly.pdbx_strand_id
1 'polypeptide(L)'
;MPKTVDDFNKSRLRSSNITVVISISLVLFLVGLFGLILINAQKYSDYIKEQLVVEAYFEEYLDPRDSAKTMKFQEETFAKIKQQNYVKQAKYISKQQATVLAKKQLGIDADALFEEDIFPASVEVTLKPEFVDPAKIDSVVSQLKAINGVKDVANDNQLTIDVYNNLNRILTWILAFSILFLIVAIVLINNSIRLKIFSKRFIIKTMQLVGAKRRFILMPFIKEALVLGLIGSFIGILALGGLWYYFTNQIGTPFVQDTNQYILLIIIILMVGIFITIASTIFATWRFLRSNVDDLYYS
;
A
#
# COMPACT_ATOMS: atom_id res chain seq x y z
N MET A 1 30.93 41.78 -21.10
CA MET A 1 31.65 40.65 -21.71
C MET A 1 30.65 39.77 -22.46
N PRO A 2 30.82 39.56 -23.78
CA PRO A 2 29.98 38.63 -24.52
C PRO A 2 30.26 37.21 -24.03
N LYS A 3 29.21 36.45 -23.70
CA LYS A 3 29.34 35.05 -23.29
C LYS A 3 29.99 34.27 -24.43
N THR A 4 31.10 33.60 -24.14
CA THR A 4 31.83 32.81 -25.12
C THR A 4 30.97 31.64 -25.59
N VAL A 5 31.23 31.09 -26.79
CA VAL A 5 30.50 29.93 -27.33
C VAL A 5 30.54 28.74 -26.35
N ASP A 6 31.61 28.64 -25.56
CA ASP A 6 31.76 27.67 -24.48
C ASP A 6 30.76 27.88 -23.33
N ASP A 7 30.46 29.12 -22.93
CA ASP A 7 29.43 29.41 -21.92
C ASP A 7 28.01 29.05 -22.42
N PHE A 8 27.74 29.26 -23.71
CA PHE A 8 26.49 28.84 -24.34
C PHE A 8 26.36 27.32 -24.41
N ASN A 9 27.41 26.58 -24.78
CA ASN A 9 27.39 25.12 -24.78
C ASN A 9 27.28 24.54 -23.36
N LYS A 10 27.96 25.14 -22.38
CA LYS A 10 27.92 24.70 -20.97
C LYS A 10 26.54 24.92 -20.33
N SER A 11 25.86 26.02 -20.66
CA SER A 11 24.49 26.28 -20.18
C SER A 11 23.45 25.33 -20.81
N ARG A 12 23.61 24.97 -22.09
CA ARG A 12 22.75 24.02 -22.81
C ARG A 12 22.94 22.55 -22.39
N LEU A 13 24.17 22.16 -22.03
CA LEU A 13 24.46 20.84 -21.44
C LEU A 13 23.93 20.73 -20.00
N ARG A 14 24.06 21.80 -19.21
CA ARG A 14 23.47 21.88 -17.87
C ARG A 14 21.95 21.81 -17.91
N SER A 15 21.29 22.52 -18.83
CA SER A 15 19.83 22.45 -18.97
C SER A 15 19.34 21.05 -19.32
N SER A 16 20.02 20.33 -20.23
CA SER A 16 19.66 18.95 -20.60
C SER A 16 19.77 17.98 -19.41
N ASN A 17 20.83 18.06 -18.62
CA ASN A 17 21.00 17.20 -17.44
C ASN A 17 20.00 17.54 -16.32
N ILE A 18 19.68 18.81 -16.14
CA ILE A 18 18.67 19.26 -15.17
C ILE A 18 17.29 18.70 -15.54
N THR A 19 16.88 18.78 -16.81
CA THR A 19 15.59 18.22 -17.26
C THR A 19 15.51 16.72 -16.98
N VAL A 20 16.59 15.97 -17.22
CA VAL A 20 16.65 14.53 -16.91
C VAL A 20 16.50 14.27 -15.41
N VAL A 21 17.20 15.02 -14.56
CA VAL A 21 17.09 14.90 -13.09
C VAL A 21 15.67 15.21 -12.62
N ILE A 22 15.05 16.27 -13.12
CA ILE A 22 13.67 16.63 -12.79
C ILE A 22 12.71 15.52 -13.22
N SER A 23 12.84 14.99 -14.44
CA SER A 23 12.02 13.88 -14.92
C SER A 23 12.14 12.66 -14.01
N ILE A 24 13.37 12.24 -13.69
CA ILE A 24 13.62 11.08 -12.81
C ILE A 24 13.06 11.32 -11.41
N SER A 25 13.31 12.51 -10.84
CA SER A 25 12.83 12.88 -9.52
C SER A 25 11.30 12.87 -9.45
N LEU A 26 10.62 13.47 -10.43
CA LEU A 26 9.16 13.53 -10.47
C LEU A 26 8.56 12.11 -10.59
N VAL A 27 9.16 11.28 -11.43
CA VAL A 27 8.77 9.89 -11.62
C VAL A 27 8.91 9.08 -10.32
N LEU A 28 10.06 9.16 -9.64
CA LEU A 28 10.28 8.41 -8.41
C LEU A 28 9.46 8.93 -7.25
N PHE A 29 9.23 10.25 -7.20
CA PHE A 29 8.26 10.86 -6.29
C PHE A 29 6.86 10.28 -6.49
N LEU A 30 6.37 10.20 -7.73
CA LEU A 30 5.03 9.65 -8.02
C LEU A 30 4.92 8.18 -7.65
N VAL A 31 5.90 7.35 -8.03
CA VAL A 31 5.93 5.92 -7.65
C VAL A 31 5.95 5.78 -6.12
N GLY A 32 6.74 6.59 -5.44
CA GLY A 32 6.79 6.59 -3.99
C GLY A 32 5.50 7.07 -3.32
N LEU A 33 4.84 8.07 -3.91
CA LEU A 33 3.54 8.58 -3.45
C LEU A 33 2.47 7.48 -3.53
N PHE A 34 2.38 6.78 -4.66
CA PHE A 34 1.45 5.66 -4.82
C PHE A 34 1.78 4.51 -3.87
N GLY A 35 3.06 4.18 -3.67
CA GLY A 35 3.47 3.19 -2.67
C GLY A 35 3.07 3.57 -1.24
N LEU A 36 3.22 4.85 -0.88
CA LEU A 36 2.81 5.38 0.41
C LEU A 36 1.29 5.31 0.58
N ILE A 37 0.52 5.70 -0.44
CA ILE A 37 -0.94 5.60 -0.46
C ILE A 37 -1.37 4.14 -0.28
N LEU A 38 -0.74 3.20 -0.99
CA LEU A 38 -1.06 1.77 -0.90
C LEU A 38 -0.84 1.22 0.51
N ILE A 39 0.30 1.49 1.14
CA ILE A 39 0.60 1.04 2.51
C ILE A 39 -0.42 1.59 3.50
N ASN A 40 -0.76 2.88 3.40
CA ASN A 40 -1.74 3.51 4.30
C ASN A 40 -3.17 3.00 4.04
N ALA A 41 -3.55 2.81 2.77
CA ALA A 41 -4.85 2.26 2.41
C ALA A 41 -5.02 0.83 2.92
N GLN A 42 -3.95 0.02 2.92
CA GLN A 42 -3.99 -1.33 3.47
C GLN A 42 -4.17 -1.32 4.98
N LYS A 43 -3.42 -0.49 5.71
CA LYS A 43 -3.61 -0.31 7.17
C LYS A 43 -5.02 0.18 7.50
N TYR A 44 -5.54 1.11 6.71
CA TYR A 44 -6.89 1.63 6.90
C TYR A 44 -7.96 0.56 6.61
N SER A 45 -7.72 -0.28 5.59
CA SER A 45 -8.56 -1.44 5.32
C SER A 45 -8.54 -2.43 6.48
N ASP A 46 -7.37 -2.73 7.05
CA ASP A 46 -7.23 -3.62 8.20
C ASP A 46 -7.93 -3.05 9.44
N TYR A 47 -7.80 -1.74 9.68
CA TYR A 47 -8.53 -1.05 10.75
C TYR A 47 -10.05 -1.16 10.60
N ILE A 48 -10.60 -0.95 9.39
CA ILE A 48 -12.04 -1.12 9.15
C ILE A 48 -12.46 -2.58 9.35
N LYS A 49 -11.68 -3.54 8.86
CA LYS A 49 -11.97 -4.97 9.04
C LYS A 49 -12.03 -5.36 10.52
N GLU A 50 -11.20 -4.75 11.36
CA GLU A 50 -11.20 -4.97 12.81
C GLU A 50 -12.40 -4.35 13.55
N GLN A 51 -13.11 -3.42 12.91
CA GLN A 51 -14.38 -2.91 13.46
C GLN A 51 -15.56 -3.84 13.17
N LEU A 52 -15.39 -4.82 12.26
CA LEU A 52 -16.40 -5.83 11.97
C LEU A 52 -16.28 -6.91 13.04
N VAL A 53 -17.28 -6.95 13.91
CA VAL A 53 -17.36 -7.87 15.06
C VAL A 53 -18.34 -8.99 14.77
N VAL A 54 -18.00 -10.18 15.24
CA VAL A 54 -18.87 -11.35 15.19
C VAL A 54 -19.38 -11.61 16.60
N GLU A 55 -20.69 -11.70 16.79
CA GLU A 55 -21.28 -11.98 18.10
C GLU A 55 -21.58 -13.47 18.24
N ALA A 56 -21.00 -14.12 19.25
CA ALA A 56 -21.29 -15.50 19.61
C ALA A 56 -22.15 -15.54 20.89
N TYR A 57 -23.38 -16.01 20.80
CA TYR A 57 -24.29 -16.14 21.94
C TYR A 57 -24.06 -17.44 22.69
N PHE A 58 -24.03 -17.38 24.01
CA PHE A 58 -23.90 -18.58 24.83
C PHE A 58 -25.17 -19.42 24.84
N GLU A 59 -24.99 -20.72 25.02
CA GLU A 59 -26.09 -21.63 25.33
C GLU A 59 -26.61 -21.37 26.75
N GLU A 60 -27.92 -21.15 26.86
CA GLU A 60 -28.57 -20.89 28.15
C GLU A 60 -29.07 -22.19 28.77
N TYR A 61 -28.58 -22.50 29.97
CA TYR A 61 -29.19 -23.47 30.85
C TYR A 61 -30.31 -22.79 31.63
N LEU A 62 -31.56 -23.17 31.35
CA LEU A 62 -32.78 -22.58 31.93
C LEU A 62 -33.06 -23.01 33.38
N ASP A 63 -32.23 -23.87 34.00
CA ASP A 63 -32.47 -24.39 35.35
C ASP A 63 -31.81 -23.49 36.44
N PRO A 64 -32.59 -22.86 37.34
CA PRO A 64 -32.09 -21.95 38.38
C PRO A 64 -31.10 -22.57 39.38
N ARG A 65 -31.03 -23.91 39.45
CA ARG A 65 -30.15 -24.63 40.39
C ARG A 65 -28.68 -24.70 39.97
N ASP A 66 -28.37 -24.30 38.73
CA ASP A 66 -27.05 -24.45 38.12
C ASP A 66 -26.36 -23.13 37.73
N SER A 67 -26.79 -21.98 38.27
CA SER A 67 -26.21 -20.66 37.93
C SER A 67 -24.68 -20.60 38.05
N ALA A 68 -24.11 -21.25 39.07
CA ALA A 68 -22.66 -21.37 39.26
C ALA A 68 -21.97 -22.28 38.22
N LYS A 69 -22.67 -23.29 37.67
CA LYS A 69 -22.17 -24.11 36.56
C LYS A 69 -22.27 -23.37 35.23
N THR A 70 -23.33 -22.59 35.02
CA THR A 70 -23.50 -21.74 33.83
C THR A 70 -22.40 -20.70 33.72
N MET A 71 -22.04 -20.01 34.81
CA MET A 71 -20.92 -19.06 34.81
C MET A 71 -19.58 -19.72 34.49
N LYS A 72 -19.29 -20.88 35.11
CA LYS A 72 -18.05 -21.64 34.82
C LYS A 72 -17.99 -22.10 33.37
N PHE A 73 -19.12 -22.56 32.83
CA PHE A 73 -19.21 -23.02 31.46
C PHE A 73 -19.03 -21.86 30.45
N GLN A 74 -19.58 -20.68 30.75
CA GLN A 74 -19.37 -19.46 29.97
C GLN A 74 -17.90 -19.00 30.01
N GLU A 75 -17.25 -19.04 31.17
CA GLU A 75 -15.82 -18.73 31.31
C GLU A 75 -14.93 -19.71 30.52
N GLU A 76 -15.21 -21.01 30.59
CA GLU A 76 -14.50 -22.04 29.82
C GLU A 76 -14.68 -21.85 28.30
N THR A 77 -15.91 -21.54 27.88
CA THR A 77 -16.25 -21.28 26.48
C THR A 77 -15.55 -20.00 25.98
N PHE A 78 -15.56 -18.93 26.78
CA PHE A 78 -14.84 -17.70 26.48
C PHE A 78 -13.33 -17.92 26.34
N ALA A 79 -12.74 -18.73 27.23
CA ALA A 79 -11.32 -19.07 27.16
C ALA A 79 -10.98 -19.84 25.86
N LYS A 80 -11.85 -20.79 25.44
CA LYS A 80 -11.69 -21.53 24.19
C LYS A 80 -11.81 -20.64 22.96
N ILE A 81 -12.74 -19.67 22.95
CA ILE A 81 -12.89 -18.70 21.86
C ILE A 81 -11.64 -17.82 21.77
N LYS A 82 -11.13 -17.33 22.89
CA LYS A 82 -9.94 -16.45 22.94
C LYS A 82 -8.66 -17.13 22.40
N GLN A 83 -8.57 -18.46 22.51
CA GLN A 83 -7.42 -19.23 22.03
C GLN A 83 -7.43 -19.50 20.52
N GLN A 84 -8.51 -19.15 19.82
CA GLN A 84 -8.64 -19.42 18.40
C GLN A 84 -7.73 -18.52 17.57
N ASN A 85 -7.10 -19.08 16.54
CA ASN A 85 -6.11 -18.38 15.72
C ASN A 85 -6.68 -17.17 14.96
N TYR A 86 -7.98 -17.18 14.65
CA TYR A 86 -8.67 -16.12 13.92
C TYR A 86 -9.10 -14.95 14.83
N VAL A 87 -9.00 -15.09 16.15
CA VAL A 87 -9.43 -14.07 17.11
C VAL A 87 -8.29 -13.09 17.38
N LYS A 88 -8.58 -11.80 17.20
CA LYS A 88 -7.70 -10.70 17.61
C LYS A 88 -8.01 -10.27 19.05
N GLN A 89 -9.29 -10.07 19.33
CA GLN A 89 -9.79 -9.68 20.64
C GLN A 89 -11.15 -10.34 20.88
N ALA A 90 -11.41 -10.76 22.11
CA ALA A 90 -12.71 -11.27 22.54
C ALA A 90 -13.15 -10.48 23.77
N LYS A 91 -14.39 -9.99 23.76
CA LYS A 91 -14.98 -9.23 24.85
C LYS A 91 -16.25 -9.92 25.31
N TYR A 92 -16.28 -10.27 26.60
CA TYR A 92 -17.46 -10.84 27.23
C TYR A 92 -18.50 -9.74 27.47
N ILE A 93 -19.74 -9.99 27.04
CA ILE A 93 -20.89 -9.10 27.21
C ILE A 93 -21.90 -9.82 28.11
N SER A 94 -22.14 -9.26 29.29
CA SER A 94 -23.17 -9.77 30.21
C SER A 94 -24.58 -9.42 29.71
N LYS A 95 -25.61 -10.10 30.23
CA LYS A 95 -27.02 -9.81 29.91
C LYS A 95 -27.39 -8.34 30.10
N GLN A 96 -26.98 -7.76 31.23
CA GLN A 96 -27.18 -6.34 31.53
C GLN A 96 -26.48 -5.43 30.52
N GLN A 97 -25.24 -5.76 30.13
CA GLN A 97 -24.50 -4.99 29.13
C GLN A 97 -25.12 -5.11 27.73
N ALA A 98 -25.58 -6.31 27.35
CA ALA A 98 -26.28 -6.55 26.09
C ALA A 98 -27.54 -5.70 26.00
N THR A 99 -28.32 -5.62 27.08
CA THR A 99 -29.48 -4.73 27.18
C THR A 99 -29.08 -3.28 26.95
N VAL A 100 -28.07 -2.75 27.65
CA VAL A 100 -27.61 -1.36 27.47
C VAL A 100 -27.14 -1.07 26.04
N LEU A 101 -26.41 -1.99 25.41
CA LEU A 101 -25.94 -1.85 24.03
C LEU A 101 -27.10 -1.84 23.03
N ALA A 102 -28.07 -2.74 23.20
CA ALA A 102 -29.26 -2.81 22.36
C ALA A 102 -30.10 -1.53 22.49
N LYS A 103 -30.31 -1.01 23.71
CA LYS A 103 -31.00 0.29 23.94
C LYS A 103 -30.32 1.42 23.15
N LYS A 104 -28.98 1.48 23.21
CA LYS A 104 -28.18 2.50 22.53
C LYS A 104 -28.25 2.38 21.00
N GLN A 105 -28.20 1.17 20.45
CA GLN A 105 -28.27 0.94 19.00
C GLN A 105 -29.66 1.25 18.43
N LEU A 106 -30.72 0.92 19.17
CA LEU A 106 -32.10 1.16 18.74
C LEU A 106 -32.54 2.61 18.96
N GLY A 107 -31.86 3.37 19.84
CA GLY A 107 -32.21 4.76 20.14
C GLY A 107 -33.54 4.90 20.91
N ILE A 108 -33.93 3.86 21.66
CA ILE A 108 -35.20 3.78 22.38
C ILE A 108 -34.89 3.86 23.89
N ASP A 109 -35.59 4.73 24.63
CA ASP A 109 -35.67 4.67 26.09
C ASP A 109 -36.51 3.45 26.48
N ALA A 110 -35.82 2.31 26.51
CA ALA A 110 -36.39 0.98 26.42
C ALA A 110 -36.86 0.43 27.78
N ASP A 111 -36.96 1.27 28.81
CA ASP A 111 -37.47 0.88 30.14
C ASP A 111 -38.95 0.48 30.10
N ALA A 112 -39.69 0.92 29.07
CA ALA A 112 -41.12 0.62 28.88
C ALA A 112 -41.41 -0.52 27.89
N LEU A 113 -40.40 -1.01 27.13
CA LEU A 113 -40.61 -1.93 26.00
C LEU A 113 -39.90 -3.28 26.12
N PHE A 114 -38.91 -3.40 27.01
CA PHE A 114 -38.13 -4.61 27.16
C PHE A 114 -37.96 -4.95 28.64
N GLU A 115 -38.25 -6.19 29.02
CA GLU A 115 -37.96 -6.70 30.36
C GLU A 115 -36.43 -6.68 30.61
N GLU A 116 -36.01 -6.59 31.88
CA GLU A 116 -34.60 -6.75 32.22
C GLU A 116 -34.12 -8.16 31.81
N ASP A 117 -32.89 -8.24 31.27
CA ASP A 117 -32.21 -9.49 30.90
C ASP A 117 -32.81 -10.33 29.75
N ILE A 118 -33.61 -9.73 28.84
CA ILE A 118 -34.12 -10.41 27.64
C ILE A 118 -33.04 -10.83 26.64
N PHE A 119 -31.88 -10.17 26.65
CA PHE A 119 -30.79 -10.46 25.72
C PHE A 119 -29.81 -11.46 26.36
N PRO A 120 -29.51 -12.58 25.67
CA PRO A 120 -28.58 -13.58 26.19
C PRO A 120 -27.16 -12.99 26.29
N ALA A 121 -26.37 -13.54 27.22
CA ALA A 121 -24.95 -13.20 27.29
C ALA A 121 -24.24 -13.63 25.99
N SER A 122 -23.25 -12.84 25.57
CA SER A 122 -22.53 -13.08 24.32
C SER A 122 -21.04 -12.78 24.45
N VAL A 123 -20.29 -13.23 23.45
CA VAL A 123 -18.91 -12.83 23.23
C VAL A 123 -18.84 -12.05 21.93
N GLU A 124 -18.42 -10.79 22.03
CA GLU A 124 -18.07 -9.97 20.88
C GLU A 124 -16.65 -10.37 20.46
N VAL A 125 -16.54 -10.97 19.27
CA VAL A 125 -15.29 -11.50 18.72
C VAL A 125 -14.81 -10.58 17.60
N THR A 126 -13.72 -9.85 17.86
CA THR A 126 -12.98 -9.13 16.84
C THR A 126 -12.05 -10.10 16.11
N LEU A 127 -12.30 -10.28 14.82
CA LEU A 127 -11.48 -11.14 13.97
C LEU A 127 -10.19 -10.42 13.55
N LYS A 128 -9.13 -11.19 13.29
CA LYS A 128 -7.92 -10.67 12.63
C LYS A 128 -8.26 -10.28 11.18
N PRO A 129 -7.69 -9.20 10.62
CA PRO A 129 -7.97 -8.73 9.25
C PRO A 129 -7.85 -9.80 8.16
N GLU A 130 -6.95 -10.77 8.35
CA GLU A 130 -6.69 -11.88 7.41
C GLU A 130 -7.82 -12.91 7.30
N PHE A 131 -8.72 -12.93 8.30
CA PHE A 131 -9.87 -13.82 8.41
C PHE A 131 -11.19 -13.11 8.11
N VAL A 132 -11.18 -11.78 7.94
CA VAL A 132 -12.30 -10.97 7.46
C VAL A 132 -12.29 -10.98 5.92
N ASP A 133 -12.35 -12.18 5.35
CA ASP A 133 -12.43 -12.44 3.91
C ASP A 133 -13.73 -13.22 3.67
N PRO A 134 -14.59 -12.84 2.71
CA PRO A 134 -15.79 -13.60 2.32
C PRO A 134 -15.56 -15.10 2.17
N ALA A 135 -14.41 -15.52 1.65
CA ALA A 135 -14.10 -16.94 1.48
C ALA A 135 -13.81 -17.69 2.80
N LYS A 136 -13.40 -16.96 3.84
CA LYS A 136 -12.99 -17.53 5.14
C LYS A 136 -14.02 -17.29 6.23
N ILE A 137 -14.81 -16.22 6.14
CA ILE A 137 -15.68 -15.80 7.24
C ILE A 137 -16.76 -16.82 7.56
N ASP A 138 -17.32 -17.48 6.55
CA ASP A 138 -18.29 -18.57 6.76
C ASP A 138 -17.67 -19.77 7.48
N SER A 139 -16.40 -20.07 7.20
CA SER A 139 -15.65 -21.11 7.90
C SER A 139 -15.38 -20.73 9.36
N VAL A 140 -15.09 -19.45 9.62
CA VAL A 140 -14.87 -18.92 10.97
C VAL A 140 -16.16 -18.96 11.79
N VAL A 141 -17.28 -18.53 11.20
CA VAL A 141 -18.61 -18.60 11.83
C VAL A 141 -18.98 -20.05 12.13
N SER A 142 -18.73 -20.98 11.21
CA SER A 142 -18.99 -22.41 11.42
C SER A 142 -18.12 -23.00 12.53
N GLN A 143 -16.84 -22.61 12.60
CA GLN A 143 -15.93 -23.05 13.66
C GLN A 143 -16.35 -22.48 15.02
N LEU A 144 -16.80 -21.22 15.08
CA LEU A 144 -17.32 -20.60 16.29
C LEU A 144 -18.60 -21.30 16.76
N LYS A 145 -19.53 -21.63 15.85
CA LYS A 145 -20.76 -22.40 16.15
C LYS A 145 -20.46 -23.82 16.64
N ALA A 146 -19.35 -24.42 16.21
CA ALA A 146 -18.96 -25.76 16.64
C ALA A 146 -18.33 -25.80 18.05
N ILE A 147 -18.04 -24.64 18.67
CA ILE A 147 -17.52 -24.60 20.03
C ILE A 147 -18.65 -24.96 21.00
N ASN A 148 -18.43 -26.01 21.79
CA ASN A 148 -19.37 -26.43 22.83
C ASN A 148 -19.62 -25.26 23.80
N GLY A 149 -20.88 -24.86 23.91
CA GLY A 149 -21.37 -23.71 24.69
C GLY A 149 -21.73 -22.46 23.90
N VAL A 150 -21.59 -22.48 22.57
CA VAL A 150 -22.11 -21.44 21.67
C VAL A 150 -23.44 -21.92 21.06
N LYS A 151 -24.52 -21.16 21.26
CA LYS A 151 -25.85 -21.46 20.73
C LYS A 151 -26.03 -20.98 19.30
N ASP A 152 -25.65 -19.73 19.07
CA ASP A 152 -25.72 -19.12 17.75
C ASP A 152 -24.62 -18.07 17.60
N VAL A 153 -24.29 -17.77 16.35
CA VAL A 153 -23.32 -16.76 15.99
C VAL A 153 -24.00 -15.80 15.03
N ALA A 154 -24.25 -14.59 15.49
CA ALA A 154 -24.74 -13.50 14.66
C ALA A 154 -23.55 -12.82 13.98
N ASN A 155 -23.62 -12.80 12.65
CA ASN A 155 -22.75 -12.00 11.81
C ASN A 155 -23.62 -11.39 10.72
N ASP A 156 -23.54 -10.07 10.54
CA ASP A 156 -24.02 -9.46 9.30
C ASP A 156 -23.01 -9.77 8.19
N ASN A 157 -23.12 -11.00 7.69
CA ASN A 157 -22.28 -11.51 6.62
C ASN A 157 -22.36 -10.59 5.40
N GLN A 158 -23.55 -10.05 5.09
CA GLN A 158 -23.74 -9.24 3.89
C GLN A 158 -22.99 -7.90 3.99
N LEU A 159 -23.16 -7.16 5.10
CA LEU A 159 -22.42 -5.92 5.32
C LEU A 159 -20.91 -6.17 5.35
N THR A 160 -20.46 -7.24 6.01
CA THR A 160 -19.04 -7.57 6.10
C THR A 160 -18.44 -7.88 4.73
N ILE A 161 -19.16 -8.67 3.91
CA ILE A 161 -18.75 -9.01 2.55
C ILE A 161 -18.72 -7.75 1.67
N ASP A 162 -19.73 -6.89 1.76
CA ASP A 162 -19.80 -5.66 0.97
C ASP A 162 -18.69 -4.68 1.32
N VAL A 163 -18.42 -4.47 2.61
CA VAL A 163 -17.31 -3.62 3.08
C VAL A 163 -15.97 -4.20 2.60
N TYR A 164 -15.76 -5.51 2.74
CA TYR A 164 -14.55 -6.17 2.26
C TYR A 164 -14.36 -5.98 0.75
N ASN A 165 -15.39 -6.26 -0.04
CA ASN A 165 -15.34 -6.18 -1.50
C ASN A 165 -15.03 -4.75 -1.97
N ASN A 166 -15.63 -3.74 -1.33
CA ASN A 166 -15.35 -2.34 -1.63
C ASN A 166 -13.91 -1.95 -1.28
N LEU A 167 -13.42 -2.34 -0.10
CA LEU A 167 -12.04 -2.08 0.31
C LEU A 167 -11.03 -2.76 -0.63
N ASN A 168 -11.25 -4.03 -0.95
CA ASN A 168 -10.39 -4.78 -1.85
C ASN A 168 -10.41 -4.20 -3.28
N ARG A 169 -11.57 -3.73 -3.76
CA ARG A 169 -11.70 -3.03 -5.04
C ARG A 169 -10.89 -1.74 -5.05
N ILE A 170 -10.97 -0.92 -4.00
CA ILE A 170 -10.19 0.32 -3.87
C ILE A 170 -8.69 0.02 -3.88
N LEU A 171 -8.24 -0.96 -3.08
CA LEU A 171 -6.84 -1.38 -3.03
C LEU A 171 -6.35 -1.89 -4.39
N THR A 172 -7.17 -2.68 -5.09
CA THR A 172 -6.86 -3.18 -6.44
C THR A 172 -6.70 -2.03 -7.44
N TRP A 173 -7.57 -1.01 -7.38
CA TRP A 173 -7.44 0.18 -8.22
C TRP A 173 -6.18 0.98 -7.91
N ILE A 174 -5.87 1.20 -6.62
CA ILE A 174 -4.63 1.89 -6.21
C ILE A 174 -3.41 1.13 -6.73
N LEU A 175 -3.40 -0.20 -6.63
CA LEU A 175 -2.33 -1.03 -7.15
C LEU A 175 -2.23 -0.93 -8.69
N ALA A 176 -3.36 -0.98 -9.40
CA ALA A 176 -3.40 -0.83 -10.85
C ALA A 176 -2.87 0.53 -11.31
N PHE A 177 -3.26 1.62 -10.63
CA PHE A 177 -2.71 2.95 -10.88
C PHE A 177 -1.21 3.01 -10.56
N SER A 178 -0.76 2.40 -9.46
CA SER A 178 0.67 2.33 -9.12
C SER A 178 1.49 1.68 -10.24
N ILE A 179 1.01 0.58 -10.81
CA ILE A 179 1.64 -0.11 -11.94
C ILE A 179 1.59 0.75 -13.21
N LEU A 180 0.45 1.39 -13.50
CA LEU A 180 0.32 2.31 -14.63
C LEU A 180 1.35 3.45 -14.55
N PHE A 181 1.47 4.08 -13.38
CA PHE A 181 2.44 5.15 -13.15
C PHE A 181 3.89 4.65 -13.24
N LEU A 182 4.16 3.40 -12.86
CA LEU A 182 5.47 2.77 -13.08
C LEU A 182 5.78 2.60 -14.58
N ILE A 183 4.78 2.30 -15.40
CA ILE A 183 4.96 2.21 -16.87
C ILE A 183 5.20 3.61 -17.45
N VAL A 184 4.39 4.60 -17.06
CA VAL A 184 4.56 6.00 -17.46
C VAL A 184 5.95 6.50 -17.08
N ALA A 185 6.42 6.16 -15.89
CA ALA A 185 7.77 6.43 -15.41
C ALA A 185 8.86 5.89 -16.34
N ILE A 186 8.78 4.62 -16.72
CA ILE A 186 9.74 3.99 -17.65
C ILE A 186 9.72 4.72 -19.01
N VAL A 187 8.53 5.05 -19.52
CA VAL A 187 8.38 5.76 -20.81
C VAL A 187 8.99 7.17 -20.76
N LEU A 188 8.71 7.93 -19.70
CA LEU A 188 9.26 9.28 -19.52
C LEU A 188 10.77 9.26 -19.42
N ILE A 189 11.34 8.34 -18.63
CA ILE A 189 12.79 8.18 -18.49
C ILE A 189 13.42 7.81 -19.84
N ASN A 190 12.83 6.87 -20.57
CA ASN A 190 13.32 6.45 -21.89
C ASN A 190 13.31 7.63 -22.89
N ASN A 191 12.24 8.43 -22.90
CA ASN A 191 12.15 9.61 -23.77
C ASN A 191 13.20 10.66 -23.42
N SER A 192 13.38 10.97 -22.14
CA SER A 192 14.40 11.93 -21.68
C SER A 192 15.82 11.47 -22.03
N ILE A 193 16.12 10.18 -21.86
CA ILE A 193 17.42 9.61 -22.24
C ILE A 193 17.61 9.63 -23.75
N ARG A 194 16.59 9.31 -24.53
CA ARG A 194 16.66 9.33 -26.00
C ARG A 194 17.00 10.71 -26.52
N LEU A 195 16.34 11.76 -26.01
CA LEU A 195 16.65 13.15 -26.36
C LEU A 195 18.10 13.50 -26.02
N LYS A 196 18.59 13.06 -24.86
CA LYS A 196 19.99 13.24 -24.45
C LYS A 196 20.97 12.53 -25.40
N ILE A 197 20.71 11.29 -25.78
CA ILE A 197 21.54 10.54 -26.74
C ILE A 197 21.54 11.24 -28.09
N PHE A 198 20.38 11.69 -28.57
CA PHE A 198 20.24 12.41 -29.83
C PHE A 198 21.06 13.72 -29.84
N SER A 199 21.14 14.43 -28.71
CA SER A 199 21.99 15.62 -28.58
C SER A 199 23.49 15.32 -28.72
N LYS A 200 23.92 14.08 -28.38
CA LYS A 200 25.31 13.61 -28.50
C LYS A 200 25.54 12.76 -29.76
N ARG A 201 24.61 12.77 -30.73
CA ARG A 201 24.67 11.90 -31.92
C ARG A 201 25.97 12.00 -32.71
N PHE A 202 26.52 13.20 -32.89
CA PHE A 202 27.76 13.42 -33.63
C PHE A 202 28.96 12.78 -32.94
N ILE A 203 29.07 12.93 -31.61
CA ILE A 203 30.13 12.32 -30.80
C ILE A 203 30.06 10.79 -30.90
N ILE A 204 28.85 10.22 -30.80
CA ILE A 204 28.64 8.78 -30.93
C ILE A 204 29.07 8.29 -32.33
N LYS A 205 28.72 9.02 -33.40
CA LYS A 205 29.12 8.68 -34.77
C LYS A 205 30.63 8.75 -34.97
N THR A 206 31.30 9.78 -34.46
CA THR A 206 32.77 9.85 -34.51
C THR A 206 33.43 8.66 -33.82
N MET A 207 32.92 8.23 -32.65
CA MET A 207 33.43 7.03 -31.98
C MET A 207 33.20 5.75 -32.81
N GLN A 208 32.06 5.63 -33.50
CA GLN A 208 31.79 4.50 -34.40
C GLN A 208 32.76 4.46 -35.59
N LEU A 209 33.09 5.62 -36.18
CA LEU A 209 34.01 5.72 -37.33
C LEU A 209 35.45 5.32 -37.00
N VAL A 210 35.89 5.55 -35.76
CA VAL A 210 37.22 5.14 -35.28
C VAL A 210 37.23 3.66 -34.82
N GLY A 211 36.11 2.92 -34.99
CA GLY A 211 36.02 1.50 -34.66
C GLY A 211 35.79 1.19 -33.18
N ALA A 212 35.28 2.15 -32.39
CA ALA A 212 35.02 1.91 -30.98
C ALA A 212 33.97 0.81 -30.75
N LYS A 213 34.27 -0.12 -29.84
CA LYS A 213 33.33 -1.20 -29.46
C LYS A 213 32.06 -0.61 -28.84
N ARG A 214 30.88 -1.19 -29.11
CA ARG A 214 29.58 -0.72 -28.56
C ARG A 214 29.59 -0.52 -27.04
N ARG A 215 30.23 -1.42 -26.30
CA ARG A 215 30.37 -1.31 -24.82
C ARG A 215 31.19 -0.08 -24.39
N PHE A 216 32.20 0.28 -25.17
CA PHE A 216 33.02 1.47 -24.91
C PHE A 216 32.20 2.75 -25.07
N ILE A 217 31.36 2.81 -26.11
CA ILE A 217 30.44 3.95 -26.32
C ILE A 217 29.38 4.02 -25.21
N LEU A 218 28.89 2.87 -24.74
CA LEU A 218 27.81 2.78 -23.73
C LEU A 218 28.26 3.18 -22.32
N MET A 219 29.46 2.80 -21.91
CA MET A 219 29.94 2.96 -20.53
C MET A 219 29.89 4.40 -19.97
N PRO A 220 30.27 5.46 -20.71
CA PRO A 220 30.15 6.83 -20.21
C PRO A 220 28.69 7.24 -19.94
N PHE A 221 27.74 6.78 -20.76
CA PHE A 221 26.32 7.07 -20.56
C PHE A 221 25.76 6.36 -19.33
N ILE A 222 26.16 5.11 -19.06
CA ILE A 222 25.73 4.39 -17.86
C ILE A 222 26.25 5.08 -16.60
N LYS A 223 27.53 5.51 -16.58
CA LYS A 223 28.09 6.25 -15.44
C LYS A 223 27.34 7.56 -15.19
N GLU A 224 27.06 8.31 -16.25
CA GLU A 224 26.30 9.55 -16.17
C GLU A 224 24.86 9.30 -15.67
N ALA A 225 24.21 8.26 -16.18
CA ALA A 225 22.87 7.84 -15.76
C ALA A 225 22.80 7.40 -14.31
N LEU A 226 23.83 6.72 -13.80
CA LEU A 226 23.91 6.32 -12.39
C LEU A 226 23.97 7.54 -11.47
N VAL A 227 24.80 8.54 -11.79
CA VAL A 227 24.90 9.78 -11.02
C VAL A 227 23.60 10.58 -11.07
N LEU A 228 23.01 10.74 -12.26
CA LEU A 228 21.74 11.46 -12.42
C LEU A 228 20.58 10.72 -11.74
N GLY A 229 20.59 9.38 -11.78
CA GLY A 229 19.62 8.51 -11.11
C GLY A 229 19.71 8.64 -9.60
N LEU A 230 20.92 8.67 -9.03
CA LEU A 230 21.12 8.89 -7.60
C LEU A 230 20.62 10.27 -7.16
N ILE A 231 21.00 11.33 -7.88
CA ILE A 231 20.57 12.70 -7.55
C ILE A 231 19.05 12.84 -7.71
N GLY A 232 18.47 12.32 -8.79
CA GLY A 232 17.03 12.34 -9.02
C GLY A 232 16.26 11.55 -7.95
N SER A 233 16.75 10.36 -7.58
CA SER A 233 16.16 9.56 -6.50
C SER A 233 16.22 10.29 -5.16
N PHE A 234 17.36 10.90 -4.84
CA PHE A 234 17.51 11.65 -3.60
C PHE A 234 16.54 12.83 -3.50
N ILE A 235 16.42 13.62 -4.58
CA ILE A 235 15.46 14.74 -4.63
C ILE A 235 14.02 14.24 -4.55
N GLY A 236 13.68 13.15 -5.25
CA GLY A 236 12.35 12.56 -5.22
C GLY A 236 11.97 12.04 -3.82
N ILE A 237 12.91 11.37 -3.14
CA ILE A 237 12.74 10.88 -1.77
C ILE A 237 12.62 12.05 -0.79
N LEU A 238 13.41 13.11 -0.95
CA LEU A 238 13.27 14.31 -0.13
C LEU A 238 11.90 14.97 -0.30
N ALA A 239 11.41 15.10 -1.54
CA ALA A 239 10.08 15.63 -1.80
C ALA A 239 8.99 14.75 -1.18
N LEU A 240 9.13 13.42 -1.29
CA LEU A 240 8.22 12.45 -0.68
C LEU A 240 8.24 12.56 0.86
N GLY A 241 9.42 12.66 1.45
CA GLY A 241 9.60 12.83 2.89
C GLY A 241 9.03 14.15 3.41
N GLY A 242 9.20 15.24 2.64
CA GLY A 242 8.58 16.53 2.95
C GLY A 242 7.06 16.50 2.91
N LEU A 243 6.49 15.85 1.89
CA LEU A 243 5.05 15.63 1.79
C LEU A 243 4.56 14.79 2.98
N TRP A 244 5.25 13.69 3.27
CA TRP A 244 4.93 12.82 4.41
C TRP A 244 4.95 13.59 5.73
N TYR A 245 6.01 14.34 6.01
CA TYR A 245 6.12 15.17 7.22
C TYR A 245 4.97 16.17 7.34
N TYR A 246 4.59 16.82 6.24
CA TYR A 246 3.45 17.74 6.22
C TYR A 246 2.13 17.05 6.57
N PHE A 247 1.84 15.90 5.94
CA PHE A 247 0.64 15.11 6.22
C PHE A 247 0.59 14.64 7.68
N THR A 248 1.72 14.19 8.21
CA THR A 248 1.81 13.65 9.57
C THR A 248 1.51 14.72 10.62
N ASN A 249 2.08 15.92 10.45
CA ASN A 249 1.93 16.99 11.43
C ASN A 249 0.56 17.69 11.37
N GLN A 250 -0.04 17.81 10.18
CA GLN A 250 -1.28 18.57 10.01
C GLN A 250 -2.55 17.72 10.13
N ILE A 251 -2.50 16.44 9.75
CA ILE A 251 -3.70 15.60 9.68
C ILE A 251 -3.83 14.70 10.92
N GLY A 252 -2.77 14.57 11.74
CA GLY A 252 -2.85 13.90 13.04
C GLY A 252 -3.37 12.46 12.95
N THR A 253 -2.96 11.70 11.93
CA THR A 253 -3.48 10.35 11.72
C THR A 253 -2.89 9.36 12.76
N PRO A 254 -3.69 8.45 13.34
CA PRO A 254 -3.18 7.41 14.26
C PRO A 254 -2.24 6.38 13.61
N PHE A 255 -2.12 6.37 12.28
CA PHE A 255 -1.54 5.28 11.49
C PHE A 255 -0.03 5.40 11.20
N VAL A 256 0.65 6.31 11.91
CA VAL A 256 2.03 6.77 11.63
C VAL A 256 3.13 5.76 12.03
N GLN A 257 2.80 4.63 12.68
CA GLN A 257 3.78 3.97 13.54
C GLN A 257 4.65 2.86 12.94
N ASP A 258 4.44 2.43 11.69
CA ASP A 258 5.27 1.33 11.16
C ASP A 258 6.48 1.83 10.37
N THR A 259 7.45 2.41 11.10
CA THR A 259 8.69 2.99 10.54
C THR A 259 9.43 2.01 9.62
N ASN A 260 9.34 0.71 9.89
CA ASN A 260 10.00 -0.33 9.09
C ASN A 260 9.45 -0.39 7.65
N GLN A 261 8.14 -0.34 7.47
CA GLN A 261 7.52 -0.38 6.14
C GLN A 261 7.90 0.85 5.30
N TYR A 262 8.03 2.02 5.92
CA TYR A 262 8.45 3.24 5.23
C TYR A 262 9.94 3.21 4.86
N ILE A 263 10.82 2.73 5.75
CA ILE A 263 12.24 2.54 5.42
C ILE A 263 12.37 1.55 4.26
N LEU A 264 11.63 0.44 4.29
CA LEU A 264 11.61 -0.54 3.21
C LEU A 264 11.14 0.10 1.90
N LEU A 265 10.08 0.91 1.93
CA LEU A 265 9.59 1.64 0.75
C LEU A 265 10.67 2.55 0.17
N ILE A 266 11.37 3.33 1.01
CA ILE A 266 12.46 4.22 0.56
C ILE A 266 13.58 3.42 -0.11
N ILE A 267 13.99 2.29 0.48
CA ILE A 267 15.02 1.41 -0.08
C ILE A 267 14.56 0.84 -1.44
N ILE A 268 13.31 0.38 -1.53
CA ILE A 268 12.73 -0.14 -2.78
C ILE A 268 12.72 0.95 -3.85
N ILE A 269 12.26 2.17 -3.54
CA ILE A 269 12.22 3.29 -4.50
C ILE A 269 13.63 3.62 -5.00
N LEU A 270 14.62 3.66 -4.12
CA LEU A 270 16.01 3.94 -4.48
C LEU A 270 16.57 2.85 -5.41
N MET A 271 16.37 1.58 -5.06
CA MET A 271 16.82 0.43 -5.86
C MET A 271 16.14 0.39 -7.22
N VAL A 272 14.82 0.54 -7.26
CA VAL A 272 14.01 0.55 -8.48
C VAL A 272 14.36 1.76 -9.34
N GLY A 273 14.59 2.93 -8.75
CA GLY A 273 14.94 4.14 -9.48
C GLY A 273 16.30 4.06 -10.17
N ILE A 274 17.31 3.55 -9.46
CA ILE A 274 18.63 3.28 -10.06
C ILE A 274 18.50 2.23 -11.16
N PHE A 275 17.80 1.13 -10.88
CA PHE A 275 17.61 0.03 -11.82
C PHE A 275 16.92 0.47 -13.11
N ILE A 276 15.78 1.16 -13.01
CA ILE A 276 15.02 1.66 -14.17
C ILE A 276 15.86 2.65 -14.97
N THR A 277 16.60 3.54 -14.31
CA THR A 277 17.42 4.54 -14.99
C THR A 277 18.55 3.87 -15.79
N ILE A 278 19.23 2.88 -15.21
CA ILE A 278 20.30 2.13 -15.89
C ILE A 278 19.73 1.28 -17.03
N ALA A 279 18.66 0.51 -16.77
CA ALA A 279 18.02 -0.35 -17.76
C ALA A 279 17.51 0.46 -18.95
N SER A 280 16.85 1.59 -18.70
CA SER A 280 16.39 2.50 -19.76
C SER A 280 17.56 3.09 -20.56
N THR A 281 18.67 3.42 -19.90
CA THR A 281 19.88 3.93 -20.56
C THR A 281 20.50 2.90 -21.49
N ILE A 282 20.60 1.66 -21.03
CA ILE A 282 21.11 0.55 -21.83
C ILE A 282 20.21 0.34 -23.05
N PHE A 283 18.90 0.23 -22.84
CA PHE A 283 17.93 0.00 -23.90
C PHE A 283 17.94 1.11 -24.95
N ALA A 284 17.87 2.38 -24.52
CA ALA A 284 17.86 3.52 -25.43
C ALA A 284 19.17 3.64 -26.24
N THR A 285 20.31 3.45 -25.59
CA THR A 285 21.62 3.53 -26.26
C THR A 285 21.85 2.36 -27.20
N TRP A 286 21.51 1.13 -26.81
CA TRP A 286 21.60 -0.03 -27.71
C TRP A 286 20.70 0.12 -28.93
N ARG A 287 19.48 0.61 -28.75
CA ARG A 287 18.58 0.91 -29.87
C ARG A 287 19.20 1.93 -30.83
N PHE A 288 19.78 3.01 -30.30
CA PHE A 288 20.44 4.04 -31.11
C PHE A 288 21.71 3.54 -31.82
N LEU A 289 22.50 2.66 -31.19
CA LEU A 289 23.69 2.07 -31.81
C LEU A 289 23.36 1.05 -32.90
N ARG A 290 22.14 0.51 -32.91
CA ARG A 290 21.67 -0.46 -33.91
C ARG A 290 21.02 0.22 -35.13
N SER A 291 20.54 1.46 -35.02
CA SER A 291 19.95 2.19 -36.16
C SER A 291 21.01 2.61 -37.18
N ASN A 292 20.69 2.43 -38.47
CA ASN A 292 21.56 2.78 -39.59
C ASN A 292 21.68 4.31 -39.74
N VAL A 293 22.76 4.76 -40.38
CA VAL A 293 23.08 6.19 -40.55
C VAL A 293 22.03 6.92 -41.39
N ASP A 294 21.34 6.20 -42.28
CA ASP A 294 20.39 6.78 -43.25
C ASP A 294 19.05 7.18 -42.62
N ASP A 295 18.64 6.55 -41.51
CA ASP A 295 17.43 6.90 -40.76
C ASP A 295 17.54 8.24 -39.99
N LEU A 296 18.73 8.86 -39.93
CA LEU A 296 18.97 10.11 -39.20
C LEU A 296 18.78 11.37 -40.06
N TYR A 297 18.76 11.25 -41.38
CA TYR A 297 18.61 12.39 -42.31
C TYR A 297 17.19 12.49 -42.90
N TYR A 298 16.39 11.43 -42.78
CA TYR A 298 15.01 11.35 -43.26
C TYR A 298 14.05 10.98 -42.12
N SER A 299 13.96 11.82 -41.10
CA SER A 299 12.87 11.79 -40.11
C SER A 299 12.63 13.18 -39.54
#